data_AF-A0A1I8EPV2-F1
#
_entry.id   AF-A0A1I8EPV2-F1
#
_cell.length_a   1.000
_cell.length_b   1.000
_cell.length_c   1.000
_cell.angle_alpha   90.00
_cell.angle_beta   90.00
_cell.angle_gamma   90.00
#
_symmetry.space_group_name_H-M   'P 1'
#
loop_
_entity.id
_entity.type
_entity.pdbx_description
1 polymer ?
#
loop_
_entity_poly.entity_id
_entity_poly.type
_entity_poly.pdbx_seq_one_letter_code
_entity_poly.pdbx_strand_id
1 'polypeptide(L)'
;MELIFLNVCSELLLLYCKHHHLINIRFRDDSMRYSKFGRYFLCTPMWKSDRMLVEIAVAATILFAFLATRMKQCSVRINFLFIIIVSSSLYLHSLRLGVNLSNLPVLFYKRIFDGTDQRYYLLSFYVICVLATLIFCIIVNHLSHSSTVHRKFFHFTVSLICITGIQYDFEFIWLSAWLTLCIFVIIE
;
A
#
# COMPACT_ATOMS: atom_id res chain seq x y z
N MET A 1 4.04 30.35 -1.01
CA MET A 1 3.30 29.07 -1.04
C MET A 1 4.09 27.90 -0.45
N GLU A 2 5.41 27.79 -0.69
CA GLU A 2 6.26 26.75 -0.06
C GLU A 2 6.25 26.79 1.48
N LEU A 3 6.35 27.98 2.08
CA LEU A 3 6.23 28.15 3.53
C LEU A 3 4.86 27.74 4.07
N ILE A 4 3.78 27.88 3.30
CA ILE A 4 2.43 27.51 3.73
C ILE A 4 2.29 25.99 3.71
N PHE A 5 2.80 25.31 2.67
CA PHE A 5 2.74 23.85 2.57
C PHE A 5 3.69 23.15 3.56
N LEU A 6 4.90 23.68 3.76
CA LEU A 6 5.81 23.20 4.82
C LEU A 6 5.23 23.46 6.21
N ASN A 7 4.57 24.60 6.43
CA ASN A 7 3.92 24.89 7.70
C ASN A 7 2.70 23.99 7.92
N VAL A 8 1.87 23.72 6.90
CA VAL A 8 0.74 22.79 7.01
C VAL A 8 1.20 21.34 7.21
N CYS A 9 2.23 20.88 6.51
CA CYS A 9 2.81 19.56 6.75
C CYS A 9 3.50 19.46 8.12
N SER A 10 4.19 20.52 8.57
CA SER A 10 4.81 20.57 9.90
C SER A 10 3.78 20.64 11.01
N GLU A 11 2.69 21.41 10.84
CA GLU A 11 1.56 21.49 11.75
C GLU A 11 0.77 20.18 11.78
N LEU A 12 0.60 19.48 10.65
CA LEU A 12 0.02 18.14 10.59
C LEU A 12 0.93 17.09 11.25
N LEU A 13 2.25 17.19 11.05
CA LEU A 13 3.23 16.33 11.71
C LEU A 13 3.26 16.60 13.23
N LEU A 14 3.11 17.87 13.65
CA LEU A 14 2.98 18.30 15.04
C LEU A 14 1.64 17.88 15.64
N LEU A 15 0.53 17.96 14.89
CA LEU A 15 -0.78 17.47 15.32
C LEU A 15 -0.75 15.95 15.48
N TYR A 16 -0.14 15.24 14.54
CA TYR A 16 0.06 13.79 14.61
C TYR A 16 0.97 13.41 15.79
N CYS A 17 2.08 14.13 16.01
CA CYS A 17 2.96 13.95 17.18
C CYS A 17 2.27 14.28 18.51
N LYS A 18 1.41 15.31 18.54
CA LYS A 18 0.64 15.72 19.73
C LYS A 18 -0.47 14.73 20.05
N HIS A 19 -1.13 14.17 19.03
CA HIS A 19 -2.04 13.03 19.18
C HIS A 19 -1.27 11.76 19.59
N HIS A 20 -0.06 11.55 19.08
CA HIS A 20 0.82 10.43 19.43
C HIS A 20 1.22 10.43 20.91
N HIS A 21 1.43 11.59 21.55
CA HIS A 21 1.72 11.62 22.98
C HIS A 21 0.49 11.20 23.85
N LEU A 22 -0.73 11.45 23.36
CA LEU A 22 -1.97 10.99 24.01
C LEU A 22 -2.26 9.50 23.72
N ILE A 23 -1.97 9.05 22.50
CA ILE A 23 -2.16 7.65 22.06
C ILE A 23 -1.11 6.74 22.71
N ASN A 24 0.15 7.16 22.83
CA ASN A 24 1.23 6.36 23.42
C ASN A 24 1.06 6.18 24.95
N ILE A 25 0.47 7.17 25.64
CA ILE A 25 0.08 7.03 27.06
C ILE A 25 -1.06 6.01 27.20
N ARG A 26 -2.08 6.06 26.33
CA ARG A 26 -3.20 5.10 26.33
C ARG A 26 -2.76 3.68 25.91
N PHE A 27 -1.82 3.55 24.97
CA PHE A 27 -1.27 2.27 24.51
C PHE A 27 -0.44 1.54 25.57
N ARG A 28 0.27 2.29 26.44
CA ARG A 28 1.03 1.68 27.54
C ARG A 28 0.12 0.92 28.50
N ASP A 29 -1.07 1.45 28.75
CA ASP A 29 -2.08 0.83 29.62
C ASP A 29 -2.81 -0.36 28.94
N ASP A 30 -3.07 -0.29 27.64
CA ASP A 30 -3.77 -1.37 26.91
C ASP A 30 -2.85 -2.56 26.55
N SER A 31 -1.54 -2.34 26.33
CA SER A 31 -0.60 -3.45 26.04
C SER A 31 -0.46 -4.46 27.20
N MET A 32 -0.72 -4.05 28.45
CA MET A 32 -0.78 -4.97 29.59
C MET A 32 -2.04 -5.83 29.60
N ARG A 33 -3.10 -5.44 28.87
CA ARG A 33 -4.40 -6.12 28.89
C ARG A 33 -4.56 -7.15 27.75
N TYR A 34 -3.90 -6.93 26.60
CA TYR A 34 -4.00 -7.82 25.43
C TYR A 34 -3.09 -9.06 25.45
N SER A 35 -2.13 -9.18 26.38
CA SER A 35 -1.28 -10.38 26.44
C SER A 35 -1.99 -11.63 27.00
N LYS A 36 -3.25 -11.50 27.47
CA LYS A 36 -3.99 -12.60 28.12
C LYS A 36 -5.17 -13.19 27.33
N PHE A 37 -5.59 -12.62 26.20
CA PHE A 37 -6.81 -13.06 25.51
C PHE A 37 -6.57 -13.23 24.01
N GLY A 38 -6.49 -14.46 23.53
CA GLY A 38 -6.44 -14.73 22.09
C GLY A 38 -5.80 -16.04 21.65
N ARG A 39 -5.84 -17.09 22.47
CA ARG A 39 -5.73 -18.46 21.95
C ARG A 39 -7.08 -18.85 21.34
N TYR A 40 -7.02 -19.61 20.25
CA TYR A 40 -8.10 -20.35 19.57
C TYR A 40 -8.93 -19.57 18.54
N PHE A 41 -8.45 -19.48 17.30
CA PHE A 41 -9.24 -19.79 16.09
C PHE A 41 -8.28 -20.03 14.92
N LEU A 42 -8.62 -20.97 14.03
CA LEU A 42 -7.82 -21.41 12.89
C LEU A 42 -7.67 -20.26 11.86
N CYS A 43 -6.76 -19.32 12.09
CA CYS A 43 -6.39 -18.27 11.14
C CYS A 43 -4.90 -18.38 10.84
N THR A 44 -4.55 -18.54 9.57
CA THR A 44 -3.18 -18.31 9.13
C THR A 44 -2.80 -16.88 9.54
N PRO A 45 -1.62 -16.66 10.15
CA PRO A 45 -1.21 -15.32 10.52
C PRO A 45 -1.12 -14.45 9.25
N MET A 46 -1.65 -13.23 9.32
CA MET A 46 -1.90 -12.35 8.17
C MET A 46 -0.69 -12.17 7.24
N TRP A 47 0.52 -12.10 7.80
CA TRP A 47 1.78 -12.02 7.05
C TRP A 47 2.02 -13.22 6.10
N LYS A 48 1.52 -14.42 6.42
CA LYS A 48 1.60 -15.58 5.51
C LYS A 48 0.71 -15.40 4.29
N SER A 49 -0.46 -14.76 4.46
CA SER A 49 -1.36 -14.47 3.35
C SER A 49 -0.74 -13.46 2.39
N ASP A 50 -0.11 -12.41 2.94
CA ASP A 50 0.56 -11.39 2.13
C ASP A 50 1.74 -11.95 1.35
N ARG A 51 2.56 -12.79 2.00
CA ARG A 51 3.68 -13.46 1.33
C ARG A 51 3.22 -14.36 0.19
N MET A 52 2.16 -15.14 0.40
CA MET A 52 1.57 -15.96 -0.66
C MET A 52 1.02 -15.11 -1.81
N LEU A 53 0.40 -13.97 -1.51
CA LEU A 53 -0.10 -13.05 -2.52
C LEU A 53 1.06 -12.48 -3.37
N VAL A 54 2.15 -12.06 -2.72
CA VAL A 54 3.35 -11.56 -3.41
C VAL A 54 3.98 -12.65 -4.29
N GLU A 55 4.15 -13.87 -3.77
CA GLU A 55 4.70 -14.98 -4.56
C GLU A 55 3.89 -15.25 -5.83
N ILE A 56 2.55 -15.27 -5.72
CA ILE A 56 1.65 -15.47 -6.86
C ILE A 56 1.76 -14.28 -7.83
N ALA A 57 1.73 -13.04 -7.32
CA ALA A 57 1.79 -11.84 -8.14
C ALA A 57 3.11 -11.74 -8.92
N VAL A 58 4.25 -12.02 -8.28
CA VAL A 58 5.57 -12.00 -8.92
C VAL A 58 5.67 -13.10 -9.98
N ALA A 59 5.26 -14.33 -9.66
CA ALA A 59 5.28 -15.44 -10.62
C ALA A 59 4.37 -15.15 -11.84
N ALA A 60 3.18 -14.61 -11.61
CA ALA A 60 2.25 -14.21 -12.66
C ALA A 60 2.80 -13.08 -13.53
N THR A 61 3.47 -12.10 -12.92
CA THR A 61 4.09 -10.97 -13.63
C THR A 61 5.24 -11.43 -14.52
N ILE A 62 6.11 -12.31 -14.03
CA ILE A 62 7.20 -12.89 -14.83
C ILE A 62 6.63 -13.69 -16.02
N LEU A 63 5.61 -14.51 -15.76
CA LEU A 63 4.95 -15.29 -16.80
C LEU A 63 4.28 -14.38 -17.85
N PHE A 64 3.59 -13.33 -17.41
CA PHE A 64 2.97 -12.35 -18.29
C PHE A 64 4.02 -11.64 -19.14
N ALA A 65 5.08 -11.11 -18.55
CA ALA A 65 6.15 -10.42 -19.27
C ALA A 65 6.80 -11.33 -20.33
N PHE A 66 7.09 -12.59 -19.96
CA PHE A 66 7.65 -13.57 -20.89
C PHE A 66 6.70 -13.84 -22.07
N LEU A 67 5.42 -14.08 -21.82
CA LEU A 67 4.45 -14.36 -22.88
C LEU A 67 4.13 -13.12 -23.73
N ALA A 68 4.03 -11.94 -23.11
CA ALA A 68 3.80 -10.67 -23.80
C ALA A 68 4.95 -10.36 -24.78
N THR A 69 6.21 -10.60 -24.39
CA THR A 69 7.37 -10.40 -25.28
C THR A 69 7.36 -11.31 -26.52
N ARG A 70 6.67 -12.46 -26.46
CA ARG A 70 6.49 -13.36 -27.60
C ARG A 70 5.34 -12.94 -28.51
N MET A 71 4.38 -12.17 -28.00
CA MET A 71 3.12 -11.84 -28.66
C MET A 71 3.03 -10.39 -29.16
N LYS A 72 4.16 -9.81 -29.61
CA LYS A 72 4.32 -8.38 -29.95
C LYS A 72 3.38 -7.80 -31.02
N GLN A 73 2.58 -8.61 -31.71
CA GLN A 73 1.85 -8.19 -32.92
C GLN A 73 0.40 -7.73 -32.70
N CYS A 74 -0.23 -7.98 -31.54
CA CYS A 74 -1.63 -7.55 -31.31
C CYS A 74 -1.89 -7.14 -29.85
N SER A 75 -2.19 -5.85 -29.62
CA SER A 75 -2.56 -5.31 -28.30
C SER A 75 -3.77 -6.01 -27.68
N VAL A 76 -4.77 -6.36 -28.50
CA VAL A 76 -5.97 -7.10 -28.05
C VAL A 76 -5.61 -8.45 -27.43
N ARG A 77 -4.64 -9.16 -28.01
CA ARG A 77 -4.20 -10.46 -27.50
C ARG A 77 -3.44 -10.33 -26.18
N ILE A 78 -2.64 -9.27 -26.01
CA ILE A 78 -1.91 -8.99 -24.77
C ILE A 78 -2.91 -8.65 -23.64
N ASN A 79 -3.92 -7.81 -23.92
CA ASN A 79 -4.96 -7.48 -22.95
C ASN A 79 -5.78 -8.71 -22.54
N PHE A 80 -6.11 -9.58 -23.50
CA PHE A 80 -6.80 -10.84 -23.19
C PHE A 80 -5.93 -11.79 -22.35
N LEU A 81 -4.65 -11.91 -22.69
CA LEU A 81 -3.68 -12.68 -21.90
C LEU A 81 -3.57 -12.14 -20.47
N PHE A 82 -3.52 -10.82 -20.31
CA PHE A 82 -3.49 -10.18 -19.00
C PHE A 82 -4.71 -10.56 -18.16
N ILE A 83 -5.92 -10.49 -18.73
CA ILE A 83 -7.16 -10.89 -18.03
C ILE A 83 -7.10 -12.36 -17.59
N ILE A 84 -6.61 -13.26 -18.46
CA ILE A 84 -6.47 -14.68 -18.13
C ILE A 84 -5.48 -14.87 -16.96
N ILE A 85 -4.32 -14.21 -17.01
CA ILE A 85 -3.29 -14.35 -15.99
C ILE A 85 -3.76 -13.79 -14.64
N VAL A 86 -4.40 -12.63 -14.63
CA VAL A 86 -4.97 -12.06 -13.40
C VAL A 86 -6.08 -12.95 -12.84
N SER A 87 -7.00 -13.43 -13.68
CA SER A 87 -8.11 -14.30 -13.25
C SER A 87 -7.60 -15.62 -12.68
N SER A 88 -6.63 -16.25 -13.35
CA SER A 88 -6.00 -17.49 -12.88
C SER A 88 -5.20 -17.29 -11.58
N SER A 89 -4.52 -16.15 -11.43
CA SER A 89 -3.80 -15.80 -10.21
C SER A 89 -4.73 -15.64 -9.00
N LEU A 90 -5.87 -14.95 -9.20
CA LEU A 90 -6.90 -14.81 -8.16
C LEU A 90 -7.51 -16.15 -7.79
N TYR A 91 -7.79 -17.00 -8.78
CA TYR A 91 -8.31 -18.35 -8.53
C TYR A 91 -7.30 -19.22 -7.76
N LEU A 92 -6.02 -19.21 -8.15
CA LEU A 92 -4.95 -19.91 -7.44
C LEU A 92 -4.78 -19.40 -6.00
N HIS A 93 -4.89 -18.09 -5.79
CA HIS A 93 -4.84 -17.50 -4.45
C HIS A 93 -6.03 -17.96 -3.59
N SER A 94 -7.24 -17.97 -4.16
CA SER A 94 -8.45 -18.50 -3.52
C SER A 94 -8.27 -19.95 -3.07
N LEU A 95 -7.75 -20.80 -3.96
CA LEU A 95 -7.49 -22.21 -3.67
C LEU A 95 -6.46 -22.38 -2.56
N ARG A 96 -5.36 -21.62 -2.58
CA ARG A 96 -4.33 -21.69 -1.53
C ARG A 96 -4.82 -21.23 -0.17
N LEU A 97 -5.74 -20.26 -0.14
CA LEU A 97 -6.36 -19.80 1.10
C LEU A 97 -7.52 -20.69 1.56
N GLY A 98 -7.99 -21.63 0.73
CA GLY A 98 -9.15 -22.48 1.04
C GLY A 98 -10.46 -21.69 1.15
N VAL A 99 -10.55 -20.54 0.49
CA VAL A 99 -11.73 -19.65 0.53
C VAL A 99 -12.41 -19.60 -0.84
N ASN A 100 -13.70 -19.28 -0.86
CA ASN A 100 -14.43 -19.02 -2.09
C ASN A 100 -13.93 -17.72 -2.74
N LEU A 101 -13.94 -17.68 -4.08
CA LEU A 101 -13.52 -16.51 -4.87
C LEU A 101 -14.28 -15.24 -4.46
N SER A 102 -15.57 -15.36 -4.11
CA SER A 102 -16.43 -14.26 -3.65
C SER A 102 -15.96 -13.61 -2.34
N ASN A 103 -15.15 -14.31 -1.55
CA ASN A 103 -14.66 -13.81 -0.27
C ASN A 103 -13.33 -13.07 -0.40
N LEU A 104 -12.64 -13.18 -1.54
CA LEU A 104 -11.38 -12.46 -1.79
C LEU A 104 -11.51 -10.94 -1.66
N PRO A 105 -12.55 -10.27 -2.21
CA PRO A 105 -12.73 -8.83 -2.03
C PRO A 105 -12.84 -8.45 -0.55
N VAL A 106 -13.54 -9.25 0.26
CA VAL A 106 -13.68 -9.00 1.70
C VAL A 106 -12.36 -9.19 2.43
N LEU A 107 -11.53 -10.15 2.02
CA LEU A 107 -10.19 -10.35 2.59
C LEU A 107 -9.25 -9.18 2.26
N PHE A 108 -9.24 -8.72 1.02
CA PHE A 108 -8.46 -7.54 0.64
C PHE A 108 -8.95 -6.28 1.36
N TYR A 109 -10.27 -6.12 1.48
CA TYR A 109 -10.84 -5.02 2.24
C TYR A 109 -10.42 -5.07 3.72
N LYS A 110 -10.53 -6.23 4.38
CA LYS A 110 -10.09 -6.41 5.77
C LYS A 110 -8.59 -6.20 5.96
N ARG A 111 -7.78 -6.48 4.93
CA ARG A 111 -6.34 -6.21 4.97
C ARG A 111 -6.05 -4.71 4.94
N ILE A 112 -6.85 -3.93 4.21
CA ILE A 112 -6.72 -2.47 4.15
C ILE A 112 -7.32 -1.82 5.41
N PHE A 113 -8.49 -2.28 5.82
CA PHE A 113 -9.27 -1.80 6.96
C PHE A 113 -9.52 -2.94 7.94
N ASP A 114 -8.66 -3.05 8.95
CA ASP A 114 -8.82 -4.01 10.04
C ASP A 114 -9.78 -3.52 11.15
N GLY A 115 -10.28 -2.29 11.03
CA GLY A 115 -11.19 -1.65 11.98
C GLY A 115 -10.50 -1.01 13.17
N THR A 116 -9.16 -0.99 13.20
CA THR A 116 -8.40 -0.35 14.29
C THR A 116 -8.25 1.16 14.04
N ASP A 117 -8.32 1.94 15.11
CA ASP A 117 -8.09 3.39 15.05
C ASP A 117 -6.70 3.72 14.49
N GLN A 118 -5.68 2.92 14.86
CA GLN A 118 -4.31 3.06 14.36
C GLN A 118 -4.25 2.96 12.84
N ARG A 119 -4.88 1.93 12.26
CA ARG A 119 -4.91 1.72 10.80
C ARG A 119 -5.64 2.86 10.09
N TYR A 120 -6.71 3.37 10.69
CA TYR A 120 -7.45 4.51 10.15
C TYR A 120 -6.60 5.79 10.10
N TYR A 121 -5.91 6.14 11.20
CA TYR A 121 -5.03 7.31 11.23
C TYR A 121 -3.85 7.18 10.28
N LEU A 122 -3.24 5.99 10.20
CA LEU A 122 -2.12 5.72 9.30
C LEU A 122 -2.55 5.85 7.82
N LEU A 123 -3.69 5.25 7.45
CA LEU A 123 -4.20 5.34 6.09
C LEU A 123 -4.61 6.78 5.73
N SER A 124 -5.22 7.51 6.67
CA SER A 124 -5.56 8.93 6.49
C SER A 124 -4.31 9.78 6.25
N PHE A 125 -3.24 9.52 7.00
CA PHE A 125 -1.94 10.15 6.79
C PHE A 125 -1.39 9.87 5.39
N TYR A 126 -1.42 8.62 4.92
CA TYR A 126 -1.01 8.28 3.54
C TYR A 126 -1.85 8.98 2.48
N VAL A 127 -3.17 9.06 2.67
CA VAL A 127 -4.06 9.78 1.75
C VAL A 127 -3.71 11.25 1.69
N ILE A 128 -3.44 11.90 2.84
CA ILE A 128 -3.01 13.30 2.87
C ILE A 128 -1.68 13.49 2.14
N CYS A 129 -0.70 12.59 2.34
CA CYS A 129 0.57 12.62 1.63
C CYS A 129 0.38 12.52 0.10
N VAL A 130 -0.48 11.60 -0.36
CA VAL A 130 -0.78 11.45 -1.80
C VAL A 130 -1.54 12.65 -2.35
N LEU A 131 -2.49 13.21 -1.62
CA LEU A 131 -3.20 14.42 -2.05
C LEU A 131 -2.26 15.62 -2.12
N ALA A 132 -1.35 15.76 -1.16
CA ALA A 132 -0.34 16.81 -1.16
C ALA A 132 0.59 16.70 -2.38
N THR A 133 1.01 15.49 -2.76
CA THR A 133 1.80 15.27 -3.99
C THR A 133 1.01 15.58 -5.25
N LEU A 134 -0.25 15.17 -5.34
CA LEU A 134 -1.10 15.48 -6.50
C LEU A 134 -1.33 16.99 -6.67
N ILE A 135 -1.69 17.69 -5.59
CA ILE A 135 -1.90 19.15 -5.61
C ILE A 135 -0.61 19.85 -6.03
N PHE A 136 0.53 19.44 -5.47
CA PHE A 136 1.83 19.99 -5.83
C PHE A 136 2.17 19.74 -7.31
N CYS A 137 1.92 18.54 -7.83
CA CYS A 137 2.11 18.21 -9.24
C CYS A 137 1.24 19.09 -10.16
N ILE A 138 -0.04 19.31 -9.81
CA ILE A 138 -0.94 20.18 -10.57
C ILE A 138 -0.41 21.61 -10.60
N ILE A 139 -0.02 22.15 -9.44
CA ILE A 139 0.54 23.51 -9.34
C ILE A 139 1.81 23.64 -10.20
N VAL A 140 2.74 22.69 -10.09
CA VAL A 140 4.00 22.72 -10.86
C VAL A 140 3.74 22.60 -12.36
N ASN A 141 2.78 21.77 -12.78
CA ASN A 141 2.41 21.63 -14.18
C ASN A 141 1.93 22.96 -14.80
N HIS A 142 1.17 23.77 -14.03
CA HIS A 142 0.76 25.10 -14.47
C HIS A 142 1.92 26.10 -14.56
N LEU A 143 3.00 25.91 -13.80
CA LEU A 143 4.13 26.84 -13.73
C LEU A 143 5.23 26.59 -14.79
N SER A 144 5.12 25.52 -15.59
CA SER A 144 6.01 25.18 -16.74
C SER A 144 7.52 25.06 -16.44
N HIS A 145 7.95 25.24 -15.19
CA HIS A 145 9.35 25.14 -14.77
C HIS A 145 9.55 24.01 -13.75
N SER A 146 10.31 22.99 -14.13
CA SER A 146 10.75 21.93 -13.22
C SER A 146 11.92 22.42 -12.37
N SER A 147 11.69 22.58 -11.07
CA SER A 147 12.69 23.07 -10.12
C SER A 147 13.30 21.94 -9.28
N THR A 148 14.47 22.18 -8.68
CA THR A 148 15.07 21.26 -7.70
C THR A 148 14.19 21.02 -6.48
N VAL A 149 13.25 21.93 -6.21
CA VAL A 149 12.24 21.81 -5.15
C VAL A 149 11.29 20.64 -5.42
N HIS A 150 10.90 20.42 -6.69
CA HIS A 150 10.00 19.32 -7.05
C HIS A 150 10.56 17.96 -6.60
N ARG A 151 11.84 17.73 -6.89
CA ARG A 151 12.54 16.52 -6.46
C ARG A 151 12.58 16.38 -4.94
N LYS A 152 12.91 17.46 -4.22
CA LYS A 152 12.98 17.44 -2.74
C LYS A 152 11.63 17.16 -2.09
N PHE A 153 10.55 17.77 -2.58
CA PHE A 153 9.21 17.56 -2.05
C PHE A 153 8.69 16.13 -2.28
N PHE A 154 8.95 15.58 -3.47
CA PHE A 154 8.61 14.20 -3.78
C PHE A 154 9.37 13.22 -2.88
N HIS A 155 10.69 13.38 -2.75
CA HIS A 155 11.50 12.55 -1.86
C HIS A 155 11.03 12.66 -0.41
N PHE A 156 10.73 13.86 0.08
CA PHE A 156 10.21 14.07 1.42
C PHE A 156 8.91 13.29 1.67
N THR A 157 7.96 13.38 0.74
CA THR A 157 6.65 12.71 0.90
C THR A 157 6.78 11.19 0.84
N VAL A 158 7.62 10.66 -0.07
CA VAL A 158 7.93 9.24 -0.14
C VAL A 158 8.64 8.76 1.13
N SER A 159 9.58 9.56 1.66
CA SER A 159 10.25 9.25 2.92
C SER A 159 9.27 9.22 4.10
N LEU A 160 8.30 10.14 4.17
CA LEU A 160 7.27 10.14 5.22
C LEU A 160 6.43 8.86 5.19
N ILE A 161 5.94 8.46 4.02
CA ILE A 161 5.18 7.21 3.85
C ILE A 161 6.05 5.99 4.21
N CYS A 162 7.30 5.97 3.77
CA CYS A 162 8.22 4.86 4.00
C CYS A 162 8.58 4.70 5.49
N ILE A 163 8.94 5.79 6.17
CA ILE A 163 9.32 5.77 7.59
C ILE A 163 8.13 5.33 8.45
N THR A 164 6.97 5.94 8.25
CA THR A 164 5.75 5.58 9.00
C THR A 164 5.28 4.16 8.66
N GLY A 165 5.42 3.73 7.40
CA GLY A 165 5.15 2.34 6.99
C GLY A 165 6.06 1.33 7.68
N ILE A 166 7.37 1.56 7.68
CA ILE A 166 8.33 0.65 8.35
C ILE A 166 8.06 0.59 9.86
N GLN A 167 7.74 1.72 10.48
CA GLN A 167 7.55 1.81 11.92
C GLN A 167 6.23 1.19 12.39
N TYR A 168 5.13 1.40 11.67
CA TYR A 168 3.79 1.04 12.13
C TYR A 168 3.15 -0.10 11.36
N ASP A 169 3.58 -0.39 10.13
CA ASP A 169 2.95 -1.42 9.28
C ASP A 169 3.86 -1.98 8.18
N PHE A 170 4.96 -2.62 8.62
CA PHE A 170 5.99 -3.14 7.72
C PHE A 170 5.44 -4.10 6.67
N GLU A 171 4.54 -5.01 7.07
CA GLU A 171 3.97 -6.03 6.17
C GLU A 171 3.13 -5.38 5.05
N PHE A 172 2.36 -4.34 5.37
CA PHE A 172 1.54 -3.67 4.37
C PHE A 172 2.39 -2.83 3.40
N ILE A 173 3.40 -2.10 3.89
CA ILE A 173 4.29 -1.33 3.01
C ILE A 173 5.13 -2.27 2.13
N TRP A 174 5.55 -3.43 2.65
CA TRP A 174 6.26 -4.46 1.88
C TRP A 174 5.38 -5.04 0.77
N LEU A 175 4.14 -5.43 1.09
CA LEU A 175 3.16 -5.90 0.11
C LEU A 175 2.90 -4.84 -0.96
N SER A 176 2.65 -3.60 -0.55
CA SER A 176 2.43 -2.45 -1.42
C SER A 176 3.60 -2.24 -2.39
N ALA A 177 4.84 -2.32 -1.91
CA ALA A 177 6.04 -2.14 -2.73
C ALA A 177 6.15 -3.22 -3.82
N TRP A 178 5.95 -4.49 -3.47
CA TRP A 178 5.97 -5.59 -4.46
C TRP A 178 4.86 -5.48 -5.49
N LEU A 179 3.63 -5.14 -5.07
CA LEU A 179 2.52 -4.94 -6.00
C LEU A 179 2.78 -3.76 -6.94
N THR A 180 3.34 -2.67 -6.43
CA THR A 180 3.71 -1.50 -7.24
C THR A 180 4.77 -1.86 -8.26
N LEU A 181 5.78 -2.65 -7.88
CA LEU A 181 6.79 -3.15 -8.79
C LEU A 181 6.18 -4.06 -9.87
N CYS A 182 5.25 -4.94 -9.52
CA CYS A 182 4.56 -5.77 -10.49
C CYS A 182 3.77 -4.93 -11.50
N ILE A 183 3.02 -3.93 -11.01
CA ILE A 183 2.28 -2.99 -11.87
C ILE A 183 3.22 -2.25 -12.81
N PHE A 184 4.36 -1.77 -12.30
CA PHE A 184 5.37 -1.09 -13.11
C PHE A 184 5.87 -1.97 -14.26
N VAL A 185 6.22 -3.24 -13.98
CA VAL A 185 6.66 -4.21 -14.99
C VAL A 185 5.56 -4.55 -16.02
N ILE A 186 4.29 -4.45 -15.66
CA ILE A 186 3.17 -4.70 -16.58
C ILE A 186 2.92 -3.50 -17.49
N ILE A 187 3.11 -2.28 -16.98
CA ILE A 187 2.87 -1.03 -17.72
C ILE A 187 3.99 -0.76 -18.74
N GLU A 188 5.24 -1.05 -18.38
CA GLU A 188 6.43 -0.87 -19.22
C GLU A 188 6.62 -2.01 -20.23
#